data_AF-A0A9N9J959-F1
#
_entry.id   AF-A0A9N9J959-F1
#
_cell.length_a   1.000
_cell.length_b   1.000
_cell.length_c   1.000
_cell.angle_alpha   90.00
_cell.angle_beta   90.00
_cell.angle_gamma   90.00
#
_symmetry.space_group_name_H-M   'P 1'
#
loop_
_entity.id
_entity.type
_entity.pdbx_description
1 polymer ?
#
loop_
_entity_poly.entity_id
_entity_poly.type
_entity_poly.pdbx_seq_one_letter_code
_entity_poly.pdbx_strand_id
1 'polypeptide(L)'
;MSKRKKTSKTSASDFAAAINKILSSSVKPIDKNIPILSRSKGIERRIDDAKLEYRARRAINIEKKKLAHKDRIKVDFTTIDTERKLRKIATRGVIQLFNAIHISQKIVDNSIKEAGGKQRLTTREAKDVSSMSKEKFLDLLKGGL
;
A
#
# COMPACT_ATOMS: atom_id res chain seq x y z
N MET A 1 40.08 -9.10 -8.01
CA MET A 1 40.78 -10.07 -7.13
C MET A 1 42.05 -9.41 -6.58
N SER A 2 42.08 -9.07 -5.29
CA SER A 2 43.27 -8.42 -4.67
C SER A 2 44.19 -9.49 -4.10
N LYS A 3 45.42 -9.59 -4.61
CA LYS A 3 46.42 -10.58 -4.15
C LYS A 3 46.86 -10.22 -2.73
N ARG A 4 46.60 -11.12 -1.79
CA ARG A 4 47.09 -11.07 -0.40
C ARG A 4 48.64 -11.09 -0.43
N LYS A 5 49.30 -10.03 0.03
CA LYS A 5 50.76 -10.01 0.19
C LYS A 5 51.15 -11.06 1.24
N LYS A 6 52.04 -11.99 0.86
CA LYS A 6 52.64 -12.96 1.80
C LYS A 6 53.51 -12.17 2.79
N THR A 7 53.30 -12.38 4.08
CA THR A 7 54.17 -11.86 5.14
C THR A 7 55.54 -12.52 5.00
N SER A 8 56.60 -11.73 4.83
CA SER A 8 57.98 -12.23 4.87
C SER A 8 58.24 -12.94 6.19
N LYS A 9 58.95 -14.07 6.16
CA LYS A 9 59.38 -14.78 7.37
C LYS A 9 60.22 -13.79 8.20
N THR A 10 59.77 -13.46 9.40
CA THR A 10 60.51 -12.60 10.33
C THR A 10 61.82 -13.31 10.70
N SER A 11 62.96 -12.68 10.41
CA SER A 11 64.25 -13.23 10.84
C SER A 11 64.42 -13.03 12.35
N ALA A 12 65.23 -13.87 13.01
CA ALA A 12 65.54 -13.70 14.42
C ALA A 12 66.17 -12.31 14.70
N SER A 13 66.88 -11.75 13.72
CA SER A 13 67.39 -10.38 13.71
C SER A 13 66.28 -9.33 13.80
N ASP A 14 65.23 -9.44 12.96
CA ASP A 14 64.10 -8.51 12.97
C ASP A 14 63.32 -8.57 14.29
N PHE A 15 63.22 -9.78 14.86
CA PHE A 15 62.62 -9.99 16.18
C PHE A 15 63.45 -9.36 17.30
N ALA A 16 64.76 -9.56 17.30
CA ALA A 16 65.68 -8.94 18.27
C ALA A 16 65.67 -7.41 18.16
N ALA A 17 65.64 -6.87 16.93
CA ALA A 17 65.53 -5.44 16.69
C ALA A 17 64.20 -4.87 17.22
N ALA A 18 63.09 -5.59 17.03
CA ALA A 18 61.79 -5.21 17.59
C ALA A 18 61.79 -5.23 19.13
N ILE A 19 62.39 -6.25 19.76
CA ILE A 19 62.55 -6.33 21.22
C ILE A 19 63.39 -5.17 21.74
N ASN A 20 64.53 -4.89 21.12
CA ASN A 20 65.38 -3.76 21.50
C ASN A 20 64.66 -2.42 21.36
N LYS A 21 63.82 -2.27 20.33
CA LYS A 21 62.98 -1.08 20.14
C LYS A 21 61.90 -0.94 21.21
N ILE A 22 61.30 -2.05 21.65
CA ILE A 22 60.30 -2.06 22.73
C ILE A 22 60.96 -1.74 24.08
N LEU A 23 62.12 -2.34 24.35
CA LEU A 23 62.88 -2.11 25.59
C LEU A 23 63.43 -0.68 25.66
N SER A 24 63.83 -0.11 24.53
CA SER A 24 64.29 1.30 24.44
C SER A 24 63.14 2.31 24.39
N SER A 25 61.92 1.89 24.04
CA SER A 25 60.75 2.77 24.10
C SER A 25 60.23 2.87 25.53
N SER A 26 60.57 3.95 26.24
CA SER A 26 59.98 4.26 27.53
C SER A 26 58.61 4.94 27.35
N VAL A 27 57.63 4.53 28.16
CA VAL A 27 56.32 5.18 28.21
C VAL A 27 56.45 6.45 29.05
N LYS A 28 55.92 7.57 28.57
CA LYS A 28 55.86 8.83 29.34
C LYS A 28 55.19 8.58 30.69
N PRO A 29 55.66 9.17 31.81
CA PRO A 29 55.11 8.90 33.14
C PRO A 29 53.60 9.17 33.25
N ILE A 30 53.08 10.15 32.50
CA ILE A 30 51.64 10.43 32.37
C ILE A 30 50.84 9.25 31.79
N ASP A 31 51.44 8.47 30.88
CA ASP A 31 50.75 7.39 30.15
C ASP A 31 50.88 6.02 30.85
N LYS A 32 51.61 5.94 31.98
CA LYS A 32 51.85 4.66 32.69
C LYS A 32 50.58 4.09 33.33
N ASN A 33 49.66 4.95 33.74
CA ASN A 33 48.40 4.56 34.39
C ASN A 33 47.26 4.34 33.39
N ILE A 34 47.51 4.48 32.09
CA ILE A 34 46.49 4.38 31.03
C ILE A 34 46.52 2.96 30.44
N PRO A 35 45.38 2.25 30.37
CA PRO A 35 45.32 0.91 29.78
C PRO A 35 45.72 0.93 28.29
N ILE A 36 46.50 -0.05 27.86
CA ILE A 36 47.16 -0.09 26.52
C ILE A 36 46.15 0.07 25.36
N LEU A 37 44.91 -0.41 25.52
CA LEU A 37 43.87 -0.39 24.50
C LEU A 37 43.20 0.99 24.29
N SER A 38 43.26 1.92 25.24
CA SER A 38 42.70 3.27 25.05
C SER A 38 43.58 4.16 24.16
N ARG A 39 44.81 3.72 23.87
CA ARG A 39 45.75 4.41 22.98
C ARG A 39 45.40 4.19 21.51
N SER A 40 44.79 3.05 21.16
CA SER A 40 44.42 2.71 19.79
C SER A 40 43.00 3.16 19.45
N LYS A 41 42.85 4.46 19.14
CA LYS A 41 41.58 5.06 18.66
C LYS A 41 41.05 4.50 17.34
N GLY A 42 41.75 3.55 16.72
CA GLY A 42 41.35 2.92 15.47
C GLY A 42 40.05 2.11 15.60
N ILE A 43 39.82 1.47 16.74
CA ILE A 43 38.59 0.70 16.98
C ILE A 43 37.40 1.66 17.22
N GLU A 44 37.59 2.69 18.04
CA GLU A 44 36.57 3.72 18.30
C GLU A 44 36.13 4.42 17.01
N ARG A 45 37.10 4.87 16.18
CA ARG A 45 36.80 5.47 14.87
C ARG A 45 36.00 4.55 13.97
N ARG A 46 36.36 3.27 13.87
CA ARG A 46 35.61 2.29 13.07
C ARG A 46 34.19 2.08 13.59
N ILE A 47 34.00 2.09 14.91
CA ILE A 47 32.67 1.96 15.52
C ILE A 47 31.83 3.20 15.21
N ASP A 48 32.41 4.39 15.31
CA ASP A 48 31.72 5.64 15.03
C ASP A 48 31.39 5.79 13.53
N ASP A 49 32.33 5.41 12.65
CA ASP A 49 32.11 5.34 11.21
C ASP A 49 30.98 4.35 10.86
N ALA A 50 30.96 3.17 11.49
CA ALA A 50 29.90 2.18 11.28
C ALA A 50 28.53 2.69 11.77
N LYS A 51 28.48 3.41 12.90
CA LYS A 51 27.25 4.05 13.40
C LYS A 51 26.76 5.13 12.44
N LEU A 52 27.67 5.96 11.91
CA LEU A 52 27.35 7.00 10.94
C LEU A 52 26.83 6.38 9.63
N GLU A 53 27.49 5.35 9.13
CA GLU A 53 27.07 4.62 7.93
C GLU A 53 25.68 3.99 8.12
N TYR A 54 25.42 3.37 9.28
CA TYR A 54 24.11 2.80 9.60
C TYR A 54 23.00 3.86 9.59
N ARG A 55 23.25 5.03 10.19
CA ARG A 55 22.30 6.16 10.19
C ARG A 55 22.04 6.67 8.77
N ALA A 56 23.08 6.83 7.96
CA ALA A 56 22.97 7.25 6.57
C ALA A 56 22.14 6.24 5.75
N ARG A 57 22.44 4.93 5.87
CA ARG A 57 21.67 3.87 5.20
C ARG A 57 20.20 3.86 5.63
N ARG A 58 19.92 4.08 6.92
CA ARG A 58 18.55 4.15 7.43
C ARG A 58 17.80 5.35 6.85
N ALA A 59 18.43 6.52 6.75
CA ALA A 59 17.83 7.71 6.13
C ALA A 59 17.49 7.45 4.66
N ILE A 60 18.42 6.90 3.88
CA ILE A 60 18.21 6.54 2.46
C ILE A 60 17.06 5.53 2.32
N ASN A 61 16.99 4.53 3.19
CA ASN A 61 15.90 3.54 3.14
C ASN A 61 14.55 4.16 3.47
N ILE A 62 14.50 5.12 4.41
CA ILE A 62 13.27 5.85 4.73
C ILE A 62 12.84 6.71 3.53
N GLU A 63 13.76 7.41 2.88
CA GLU A 63 13.46 8.20 1.69
C GLU A 63 12.97 7.34 0.53
N LYS A 64 13.63 6.20 0.25
CA LYS A 64 13.19 5.22 -0.74
C LYS A 64 11.78 4.71 -0.44
N LYS A 65 11.49 4.38 0.83
CA LYS A 65 10.14 3.98 1.26
C LYS A 65 9.13 5.11 1.06
N LYS A 66 9.46 6.35 1.44
CA LYS A 66 8.59 7.52 1.24
C LYS A 66 8.28 7.73 -0.23
N LEU A 67 9.28 7.63 -1.11
CA LEU A 67 9.11 7.74 -2.55
C LEU A 67 8.19 6.63 -3.09
N ALA A 68 8.41 5.38 -2.67
CA ALA A 68 7.55 4.25 -3.04
C ALA A 68 6.12 4.34 -2.47
N HIS A 69 5.92 5.06 -1.36
CA HIS A 69 4.61 5.28 -0.76
C HIS A 69 3.88 6.51 -1.31
N LYS A 70 4.57 7.42 -2.03
CA LYS A 70 3.99 8.67 -2.53
C LYS A 70 2.73 8.45 -3.39
N ASP A 71 2.77 7.44 -4.26
CA ASP A 71 1.68 7.15 -5.20
C ASP A 71 0.79 5.98 -4.72
N ARG A 72 1.02 5.47 -3.51
CA ARG A 72 0.29 4.31 -2.98
C ARG A 72 -0.91 4.75 -2.14
N ILE A 73 -2.10 4.61 -2.72
CA ILE A 73 -3.36 4.74 -1.96
C ILE A 73 -3.50 3.52 -1.04
N LYS A 74 -3.37 3.72 0.27
CA LYS A 74 -3.62 2.67 1.26
C LYS A 74 -5.14 2.50 1.38
N VAL A 75 -5.64 1.32 1.00
CA VAL A 75 -7.06 1.00 1.20
C VAL A 75 -7.34 0.93 2.70
N ASP A 76 -8.29 1.73 3.16
CA ASP A 76 -8.77 1.70 4.54
C ASP A 76 -9.79 0.57 4.68
N PHE A 77 -9.45 -0.45 5.48
CA PHE A 77 -10.29 -1.63 5.66
C PHE A 77 -11.49 -1.39 6.58
N THR A 78 -11.51 -0.29 7.33
CA THR A 78 -12.57 -0.02 8.31
C THR A 78 -13.91 0.34 7.64
N THR A 79 -13.86 0.95 6.45
CA THR A 79 -15.05 1.46 5.73
C THR A 79 -15.53 0.53 4.62
N ILE A 80 -14.77 -0.53 4.27
CA ILE A 80 -15.06 -1.43 3.15
C ILE A 80 -16.40 -2.16 3.35
N ASP A 81 -16.69 -2.61 4.56
CA ASP A 81 -17.91 -3.38 4.82
C ASP A 81 -19.17 -2.51 4.75
N THR A 82 -19.08 -1.27 5.25
CA THR A 82 -20.17 -0.28 5.11
C THR A 82 -20.37 0.10 3.66
N GLU A 83 -19.28 0.34 2.91
CA GLU A 83 -19.34 0.67 1.48
C GLU A 83 -19.95 -0.48 0.66
N ARG A 84 -19.54 -1.73 0.93
CA ARG A 84 -20.08 -2.92 0.27
C ARG A 84 -21.57 -3.10 0.55
N LYS A 85 -22.03 -2.84 1.77
CA LYS A 85 -23.46 -2.88 2.13
C LYS A 85 -24.24 -1.82 1.36
N LEU A 86 -23.77 -0.57 1.34
CA LEU A 86 -24.41 0.51 0.60
C LEU A 86 -24.47 0.24 -0.90
N ARG A 87 -23.39 -0.29 -1.49
CA ARG A 87 -23.35 -0.71 -2.90
C ARG A 87 -24.41 -1.78 -3.19
N LYS A 88 -24.55 -2.80 -2.33
CA LYS A 88 -25.57 -3.84 -2.49
C LYS A 88 -26.99 -3.29 -2.39
N ILE A 89 -27.23 -2.34 -1.48
CA ILE A 89 -28.54 -1.67 -1.34
C ILE A 89 -28.85 -0.89 -2.63
N ALA A 90 -27.91 -0.09 -3.13
CA ALA A 90 -28.07 0.65 -4.38
C ALA A 90 -28.32 -0.28 -5.58
N THR A 91 -27.55 -1.36 -5.73
CA THR A 91 -27.75 -2.32 -6.84
C THR A 91 -29.11 -3.00 -6.75
N ARG A 92 -29.58 -3.36 -5.54
CA ARG A 92 -30.90 -3.94 -5.35
C ARG A 92 -32.01 -2.97 -5.78
N GLY A 93 -31.89 -1.70 -5.41
CA GLY A 93 -32.84 -0.66 -5.83
C GLY A 93 -32.88 -0.47 -7.35
N VAL A 94 -31.71 -0.44 -8.01
CA VAL A 94 -31.63 -0.35 -9.48
C VAL A 94 -32.26 -1.57 -10.16
N ILE A 95 -32.00 -2.78 -9.65
CA ILE A 95 -32.59 -4.02 -10.20
C ILE A 95 -34.10 -4.03 -10.00
N GLN A 96 -34.60 -3.60 -8.84
CA GLN A 96 -36.03 -3.55 -8.55
C GLN A 96 -36.76 -2.57 -9.49
N LEU A 97 -36.19 -1.38 -9.72
CA LEU A 97 -36.71 -0.41 -10.68
C LEU A 97 -36.70 -0.97 -12.11
N PHE A 98 -35.60 -1.57 -12.53
CA PHE A 98 -35.48 -2.16 -13.87
C PHE A 98 -36.53 -3.26 -14.09
N ASN A 99 -36.68 -4.17 -13.12
CA ASN A 99 -37.66 -5.24 -13.18
C ASN A 99 -39.09 -4.71 -13.20
N ALA A 100 -39.40 -3.69 -12.39
CA ALA A 100 -40.72 -3.06 -12.38
C ALA A 100 -41.05 -2.39 -13.73
N ILE A 101 -40.10 -1.67 -14.34
CA ILE A 101 -40.27 -1.05 -15.65
C ILE A 101 -40.49 -2.12 -16.71
N HIS A 102 -39.66 -3.17 -16.72
CA HIS A 102 -39.77 -4.26 -17.67
C HIS A 102 -41.12 -4.99 -17.57
N ILE A 103 -41.61 -5.25 -16.35
CA ILE A 103 -42.94 -5.83 -16.13
C ILE A 103 -44.04 -4.91 -16.65
N SER A 104 -43.97 -3.60 -16.35
CA SER A 104 -44.98 -2.64 -16.83
C SER A 104 -45.04 -2.55 -18.36
N GLN A 105 -43.88 -2.55 -19.03
CA GLN A 105 -43.79 -2.53 -20.49
C GLN A 105 -44.39 -3.82 -21.07
N LYS A 106 -44.04 -4.98 -20.50
CA LYS A 106 -44.59 -6.27 -20.92
C LYS A 106 -46.10 -6.35 -20.76
N ILE A 107 -46.67 -5.82 -19.66
CA ILE A 107 -48.12 -5.76 -19.45
C ILE A 107 -48.78 -4.88 -20.51
N VAL A 108 -48.21 -3.70 -20.79
CA VAL A 108 -48.71 -2.79 -21.84
C VAL A 108 -48.66 -3.47 -23.21
N ASP A 109 -47.52 -4.06 -23.58
CA ASP A 109 -47.34 -4.77 -24.85
C ASP A 109 -48.31 -5.94 -25.00
N ASN A 110 -48.53 -6.72 -23.93
CA ASN A 110 -49.51 -7.81 -23.92
C ASN A 110 -50.94 -7.27 -24.09
N SER A 111 -51.31 -6.21 -23.37
CA SER A 111 -52.64 -5.60 -23.51
C SER A 111 -52.90 -5.05 -24.92
N ILE A 112 -51.88 -4.48 -25.58
CA ILE A 112 -51.95 -3.99 -26.97
C ILE A 112 -52.12 -5.16 -27.96
N LYS A 113 -51.42 -6.28 -27.71
CA LYS A 113 -51.52 -7.50 -28.53
C LYS A 113 -52.90 -8.16 -28.39
N GLU A 114 -53.41 -8.27 -27.16
CA GLU A 114 -54.74 -8.82 -26.86
C GLU A 114 -55.87 -7.95 -27.47
N ALA A 115 -55.69 -6.64 -27.53
CA ALA A 115 -56.63 -5.70 -28.15
C ALA A 115 -56.58 -5.67 -29.70
N GLY A 116 -55.93 -6.64 -30.37
CA GLY A 116 -55.97 -6.76 -31.83
C GLY A 116 -55.03 -5.80 -32.60
N GLY A 117 -54.03 -5.21 -31.93
CA GLY A 117 -52.87 -4.60 -32.57
C GLY A 117 -53.05 -3.25 -33.28
N LYS A 118 -54.28 -2.73 -33.45
CA LYS A 118 -54.50 -1.43 -34.12
C LYS A 118 -55.76 -0.73 -33.62
N GLN A 119 -55.62 0.08 -32.57
CA GLN A 119 -56.35 1.34 -32.51
C GLN A 119 -55.37 2.42 -32.09
N ARG A 120 -55.18 3.41 -32.98
CA ARG A 120 -54.58 4.69 -32.62
C ARG A 120 -55.48 5.29 -31.55
N LEU A 121 -55.15 5.04 -30.28
CA LEU A 121 -55.78 5.70 -29.14
C LEU A 121 -55.82 7.19 -29.45
N THR A 122 -57.00 7.79 -29.35
CA THR A 122 -57.12 9.24 -29.42
C THR A 122 -56.19 9.86 -28.37
N THR A 123 -55.76 11.10 -28.55
CA THR A 123 -54.81 11.76 -27.62
C THR A 123 -55.30 11.80 -26.16
N ARG A 124 -56.60 11.62 -25.93
CA ARG A 124 -57.21 11.51 -24.60
C ARG A 124 -57.09 10.11 -24.04
N GLU A 125 -57.48 9.09 -24.80
CA GLU A 125 -57.36 7.68 -24.38
C GLU A 125 -55.90 7.27 -24.19
N ALA A 126 -54.96 7.81 -24.97
CA ALA A 126 -53.53 7.57 -24.77
C ALA A 126 -53.01 8.15 -23.44
N LYS A 127 -53.58 9.27 -22.98
CA LYS A 127 -53.25 9.86 -21.66
C LYS A 127 -53.85 9.04 -20.52
N ASP A 128 -55.06 8.52 -20.70
CA ASP A 128 -55.73 7.67 -19.71
C ASP A 128 -55.07 6.29 -19.60
N VAL A 129 -54.64 5.70 -20.72
CA VAL A 129 -53.81 4.48 -20.71
C VAL A 129 -52.42 4.77 -20.09
N SER A 130 -51.86 5.96 -20.32
CA SER A 130 -50.61 6.39 -19.67
C SER A 130 -50.77 6.63 -18.16
N SER A 131 -51.90 7.13 -17.67
CA SER A 131 -52.14 7.28 -16.24
C SER A 131 -52.36 5.91 -15.57
N MET A 132 -53.16 5.03 -16.19
CA MET A 132 -53.39 3.66 -15.70
C MET A 132 -52.10 2.83 -15.64
N SER A 133 -51.17 3.02 -16.58
CA SER A 133 -49.85 2.36 -16.56
C SER A 133 -48.92 2.90 -15.47
N LYS A 134 -49.00 4.19 -15.13
CA LYS A 134 -48.23 4.79 -14.02
C LYS A 134 -48.73 4.32 -12.65
N GLU A 135 -50.04 4.23 -12.46
CA GLU A 135 -50.62 3.75 -11.21
C GLU A 135 -50.27 2.28 -10.97
N LYS A 136 -50.40 1.42 -12.00
CA LYS A 136 -49.97 0.01 -11.95
C LYS A 136 -48.47 -0.14 -11.69
N PHE A 137 -47.65 0.75 -12.23
CA PHE A 137 -46.21 0.77 -11.95
C PHE A 137 -45.91 1.10 -10.48
N LEU A 138 -46.61 2.08 -9.89
CA LEU A 138 -46.47 2.40 -8.46
C LEU A 138 -46.98 1.27 -7.57
N ASP A 139 -48.02 0.56 -7.98
CA ASP A 139 -48.54 -0.60 -7.26
C ASP A 139 -47.54 -1.76 -7.26
N LEU A 140 -46.87 -2.03 -8.39
CA LEU A 140 -45.77 -2.99 -8.47
C LEU A 140 -44.57 -2.63 -7.60
N LEU A 141 -44.29 -1.33 -7.41
CA LEU A 141 -43.23 -0.85 -6.51
C LEU A 141 -43.63 -0.95 -5.03
N LYS A 142 -44.89 -0.67 -4.70
CA LYS A 142 -45.42 -0.72 -3.32
C LYS A 142 -45.69 -2.14 -2.84
N GLY A 143 -46.13 -3.01 -3.74
CA GLY A 143 -46.48 -4.40 -3.47
C GLY A 143 -45.28 -5.29 -3.15
N GLY A 144 -44.05 -4.79 -3.35
CA GLY A 144 -42.84 -5.50 -2.97
C GLY A 144 -42.74 -6.87 -3.61
N LEU A 145 -42.44 -6.92 -4.91
CA LEU A 145 -41.49 -7.94 -5.34
C LEU A 145 -40.12 -7.68 -4.67
#